data_AF-U2WKX7-F1
#
_entry.id   AF-U2WKX7-F1
#
_cell.length_a   1.000
_cell.length_b   1.000
_cell.length_c   1.000
_cell.angle_alpha   90.00
_cell.angle_beta   90.00
_cell.angle_gamma   90.00
#
_symmetry.space_group_name_H-M   'P 1'
#
loop_
_entity.id
_entity.type
_entity.pdbx_description
1 polymer ?
#
loop_
_entity_poly.entity_id
_entity_poly.type
_entity_poly.pdbx_seq_one_letter_code
_entity_poly.pdbx_strand_id
1 'polypeptide(L)'
;MKRMFVTLSLPLLLTLGGELSAYTRAELIQDRLSKIGIKQDVIDETIKFEYDIRDEKNFFTEDGKENDNLLKLKEIYGKDERNETLGSVLVGAYMVGGKKDFRKAREYMDKIAPYSTQFDKLSNEFTYYKLKGDEKKAKFYYNLIKRRYKKSVALELVDTLSENLDMVMFIETLGDYFVEEGEETNSEANDLPDGFSYDDKKGIIQNKDDDGSSNEEGILEDTTTYGESVKEILDNGKETLDSQKEEINKYQRIIDYFKIQKNQKEFGIPDDYVRGFKLKVAEVKIAKNMMNYGIESAVKYYLENVSTKDVTYEDVYFNEQSELALYLAVAQMLSVADDNVVSKYRKEFENTRVIKLLDEVLKNERKKEKERDGKTQDKNHIKS
;
A
#
# COMPACT_ATOMS: atom_id res chain seq x y z
N MET A 1 49.75 -21.23 0.31
CA MET A 1 49.66 -20.26 -0.80
C MET A 1 48.21 -19.85 -0.96
N LYS A 2 47.92 -18.56 -0.73
CA LYS A 2 46.60 -17.93 -0.87
C LYS A 2 46.12 -18.07 -2.32
N ARG A 3 44.91 -18.58 -2.55
CA ARG A 3 44.17 -18.33 -3.79
C ARG A 3 43.17 -17.23 -3.49
N MET A 4 43.40 -16.11 -4.14
CA MET A 4 42.72 -14.83 -4.01
C MET A 4 41.80 -14.68 -5.23
N PHE A 5 40.52 -14.37 -4.97
CA PHE A 5 39.52 -13.68 -5.83
C PHE A 5 39.17 -14.35 -7.18
N VAL A 6 37.90 -14.49 -7.57
CA VAL A 6 36.91 -13.42 -7.77
C VAL A 6 35.51 -13.89 -7.32
N THR A 7 35.01 -13.34 -6.22
CA THR A 7 33.56 -13.25 -5.98
C THR A 7 33.01 -12.25 -6.99
N LEU A 8 31.98 -12.61 -7.75
CA LEU A 8 31.19 -11.70 -8.56
C LEU A 8 30.58 -10.64 -7.62
N SER A 9 31.30 -9.55 -7.37
CA SER A 9 30.70 -8.29 -6.95
C SER A 9 29.84 -7.83 -8.11
N LEU A 10 28.52 -7.76 -7.92
CA LEU A 10 27.58 -7.20 -8.90
C LEU A 10 28.02 -5.76 -9.24
N PRO A 11 28.35 -5.42 -10.51
CA PRO A 11 28.43 -4.04 -10.92
C PRO A 11 27.63 -3.90 -12.21
N LEU A 12 26.33 -3.68 -12.10
CA LEU A 12 25.55 -3.19 -13.23
C LEU A 12 24.57 -2.10 -12.82
N LEU A 13 25.09 -1.12 -12.07
CA LEU A 13 24.60 0.26 -12.14
C LEU A 13 25.39 0.98 -13.24
N LEU A 14 25.07 0.69 -14.50
CA LEU A 14 25.55 1.51 -15.62
C LEU A 14 24.55 2.64 -15.84
N THR A 15 24.83 3.76 -15.18
CA THR A 15 24.23 5.07 -15.46
C THR A 15 24.74 5.59 -16.80
N LEU A 16 23.90 5.52 -17.83
CA LEU A 16 24.08 6.33 -19.05
C LEU A 16 22.73 6.88 -19.49
N GLY A 17 22.45 8.10 -19.04
CA GLY A 17 21.30 8.92 -19.43
C GLY A 17 21.04 9.97 -18.36
N GLY A 18 21.30 11.24 -18.66
CA GLY A 18 21.13 12.34 -17.70
C GLY A 18 19.65 12.54 -17.35
N GLU A 19 19.28 12.09 -16.16
CA GLU A 19 18.11 12.43 -15.34
C GLU A 19 18.45 11.89 -13.94
N LEU A 20 18.04 12.59 -12.86
CA LEU A 20 18.42 12.26 -11.47
C LEU A 20 18.27 10.74 -11.21
N SER A 21 19.37 10.06 -10.89
CA SER A 21 19.38 8.60 -10.69
C SER A 21 18.35 8.22 -9.62
N ALA A 22 17.45 7.29 -9.97
CA ALA A 22 16.50 6.68 -9.04
C ALA A 22 17.20 6.20 -7.76
N TYR A 23 16.59 6.37 -6.60
CA TYR A 23 17.07 5.87 -5.31
C TYR A 23 16.22 4.70 -4.84
N THR A 24 16.71 3.51 -5.17
CA THR A 24 16.03 2.22 -5.00
C THR A 24 16.05 1.75 -3.54
N ARG A 25 15.16 0.80 -3.21
CA ARG A 25 15.18 0.11 -1.91
C ARG A 25 16.51 -0.61 -1.68
N ALA A 26 17.07 -1.24 -2.70
CA ALA A 26 18.39 -1.89 -2.63
C ALA A 26 19.51 -0.90 -2.28
N GLU A 27 19.54 0.27 -2.92
CA GLU A 27 20.52 1.32 -2.60
C GLU A 27 20.32 1.87 -1.19
N LEU A 28 19.08 2.00 -0.72
CA LEU A 28 18.80 2.40 0.66
C LEU A 28 19.35 1.41 1.68
N ILE A 29 19.10 0.12 1.48
CA ILE A 29 19.61 -0.94 2.35
C ILE A 29 21.13 -0.96 2.31
N GLN A 30 21.72 -0.91 1.12
CA GLN A 30 23.17 -0.84 0.93
C GLN A 30 23.77 0.35 1.69
N ASP A 31 23.23 1.56 1.50
CA ASP A 31 23.72 2.78 2.12
C ASP A 31 23.61 2.75 3.65
N ARG A 32 22.51 2.22 4.20
CA ARG A 32 22.28 2.20 5.66
C ARG A 32 23.13 1.14 6.34
N LEU A 33 23.11 -0.09 5.84
CA LEU A 33 23.78 -1.22 6.48
C LEU A 33 25.30 -1.17 6.32
N SER A 34 25.82 -0.70 5.17
CA SER A 34 27.27 -0.53 4.99
C SER A 34 27.87 0.54 5.92
N LYS A 35 27.15 1.63 6.19
CA LYS A 35 27.59 2.71 7.11
C LYS A 35 27.80 2.24 8.54
N ILE A 36 27.06 1.23 8.99
CA ILE A 36 27.21 0.62 10.32
C ILE A 36 28.15 -0.60 10.31
N GLY A 37 28.79 -0.88 9.17
CA GLY A 37 29.80 -1.93 9.04
C GLY A 37 29.24 -3.34 9.06
N ILE A 38 28.03 -3.55 8.52
CA ILE A 38 27.51 -4.90 8.23
C ILE A 38 28.23 -5.43 6.99
N LYS A 39 28.52 -6.73 6.98
CA LYS A 39 29.24 -7.37 5.88
C LYS A 39 28.35 -7.46 4.63
N GLN A 40 28.99 -7.34 3.45
CA GLN A 40 28.29 -7.31 2.17
C GLN A 40 27.44 -8.56 1.90
N ASP A 41 27.89 -9.75 2.33
CA ASP A 41 27.12 -10.99 2.20
C ASP A 41 25.78 -10.94 2.94
N VAL A 42 25.76 -10.37 4.15
CA VAL A 42 24.52 -10.14 4.92
C VAL A 42 23.64 -9.07 4.25
N ILE A 43 24.25 -8.02 3.68
CA ILE A 43 23.52 -6.97 2.94
C ILE A 43 22.85 -7.54 1.69
N ASP A 44 23.58 -8.32 0.89
CA ASP A 44 23.06 -8.95 -0.33
C ASP A 44 21.90 -9.91 0.00
N GLU A 45 22.03 -10.69 1.07
CA GLU A 45 20.95 -11.55 1.56
C GLU A 45 19.74 -10.75 2.06
N THR A 46 19.96 -9.60 2.70
CA THR A 46 18.90 -8.70 3.16
C THR A 46 18.12 -8.11 2.00
N ILE A 47 18.81 -7.57 1.00
CA ILE A 47 18.20 -7.03 -0.22
C ILE A 47 17.38 -8.12 -0.91
N LYS A 48 17.98 -9.30 -1.09
CA LYS A 48 17.27 -10.43 -1.69
C LYS A 48 16.02 -10.81 -0.90
N PHE A 49 16.12 -10.86 0.43
CA PHE A 49 14.99 -11.19 1.28
C PHE A 49 13.84 -10.18 1.14
N GLU A 50 14.14 -8.88 1.24
CA GLU A 50 13.15 -7.80 1.07
C GLU A 50 12.40 -7.88 -0.27
N TYR A 51 13.10 -8.23 -1.35
CA TYR A 51 12.46 -8.41 -2.66
C TYR A 51 11.71 -9.75 -2.76
N ASP A 52 12.15 -10.79 -2.05
CA ASP A 52 11.46 -12.08 -2.01
C ASP A 52 10.11 -11.98 -1.27
N ILE A 53 10.07 -11.22 -0.17
CA ILE A 53 8.86 -11.05 0.66
C ILE A 53 7.98 -9.87 0.22
N ARG A 54 8.51 -8.88 -0.51
CA ARG A 54 7.79 -7.61 -0.79
C ARG A 54 7.26 -7.00 0.51
N ASP A 55 5.99 -6.59 0.52
CA ASP A 55 5.24 -6.13 1.69
C ASP A 55 4.42 -7.26 2.34
N GLU A 56 4.85 -8.53 2.25
CA GLU A 56 4.16 -9.66 2.87
C GLU A 56 4.00 -9.44 4.39
N LYS A 57 2.75 -9.24 4.83
CA LYS A 57 2.40 -8.96 6.23
C LYS A 57 2.19 -10.23 7.06
N ASN A 58 1.99 -11.36 6.40
CA ASN A 58 1.63 -12.62 7.05
C ASN A 58 2.88 -13.48 7.28
N PHE A 59 3.56 -13.18 8.39
CA PHE A 59 4.66 -14.00 8.92
C PHE A 59 4.18 -15.21 9.75
N PHE A 60 2.87 -15.34 9.88
CA PHE A 60 2.21 -16.40 10.62
C PHE A 60 1.25 -17.14 9.70
N THR A 61 1.17 -18.45 9.89
CA THR A 61 0.14 -19.30 9.32
C THR A 61 -1.23 -19.00 9.95
N GLU A 62 -2.31 -19.49 9.35
CA GLU A 62 -3.68 -19.35 9.88
C GLU A 62 -3.82 -19.95 11.30
N ASP A 63 -3.07 -21.01 11.62
CA ASP A 63 -3.01 -21.61 12.97
C ASP A 63 -2.05 -20.88 13.93
N GLY A 64 -1.54 -19.71 13.54
CA GLY A 64 -0.73 -18.83 14.40
C GLY A 64 0.69 -19.34 14.67
N LYS A 65 1.23 -20.21 13.81
CA LYS A 65 2.62 -20.66 13.82
C LYS A 65 3.49 -19.77 12.94
N GLU A 66 4.78 -19.72 13.23
CA GLU A 66 5.75 -19.00 12.41
C GLU A 66 5.90 -19.70 11.06
N ASN A 67 5.82 -18.94 9.97
CA ASN A 67 6.03 -19.50 8.63
C ASN A 67 7.53 -19.51 8.24
N ASP A 68 7.83 -20.16 7.12
CA ASP A 68 9.21 -20.27 6.61
C ASP A 68 9.86 -18.90 6.36
N ASN A 69 9.08 -17.88 5.98
CA ASN A 69 9.60 -16.52 5.76
C ASN A 69 10.02 -15.86 7.07
N LEU A 70 9.26 -16.04 8.17
CA LEU A 70 9.66 -15.54 9.49
C LEU A 70 10.90 -16.25 10.03
N LEU A 71 11.02 -17.56 9.79
CA LEU A 71 12.21 -18.32 10.17
C LEU A 71 13.45 -17.83 9.41
N LYS A 72 13.34 -17.65 8.09
CA LYS A 72 14.41 -17.12 7.24
C LYS A 72 14.77 -15.68 7.61
N LEU A 73 13.78 -14.83 7.91
CA LEU A 73 13.99 -13.47 8.41
C LEU A 73 14.87 -13.46 9.68
N LYS A 74 14.51 -14.29 10.66
CA LYS A 74 15.29 -14.43 11.91
C LYS A 74 16.68 -15.00 11.69
N GLU A 75 16.83 -15.94 10.75
CA GLU A 75 18.14 -16.50 10.40
C GLU A 75 19.07 -15.42 9.83
N ILE A 76 18.61 -14.64 8.85
CA ILE A 76 19.43 -13.58 8.23
C ILE A 76 19.71 -12.48 9.26
N TYR A 77 18.71 -12.07 10.04
CA TYR A 77 18.88 -11.10 11.13
C TYR A 77 19.90 -11.57 12.18
N GLY A 78 19.89 -12.86 12.53
CA GLY A 78 20.82 -13.44 13.51
C GLY A 78 22.29 -13.44 13.06
N LYS A 79 22.58 -13.30 11.75
CA LYS A 79 23.95 -13.14 11.24
C LYS A 79 24.57 -11.82 11.68
N ASP A 80 23.76 -10.78 11.85
CA ASP A 80 24.16 -9.49 12.39
C ASP A 80 22.94 -8.72 12.94
N GLU A 81 22.71 -8.76 14.26
CA GLU A 81 21.53 -8.15 14.89
C GLU A 81 21.47 -6.61 14.76
N ARG A 82 22.54 -5.99 14.24
CA ARG A 82 22.59 -4.57 13.90
C ARG A 82 21.83 -4.27 12.61
N ASN A 83 21.38 -5.30 11.89
CA ASN A 83 20.59 -5.20 10.67
C ASN A 83 19.21 -4.59 10.97
N GLU A 84 19.19 -3.26 10.97
CA GLU A 84 18.03 -2.48 11.37
C GLU A 84 16.89 -2.51 10.34
N THR A 85 17.18 -2.84 9.07
CA THR A 85 16.17 -3.12 8.05
C THR A 85 15.34 -4.35 8.44
N LEU A 86 15.97 -5.51 8.58
CA LEU A 86 15.26 -6.74 8.93
C LEU A 86 14.69 -6.71 10.35
N GLY A 87 15.38 -6.05 11.27
CA GLY A 87 14.83 -5.82 12.61
C GLY A 87 13.55 -4.98 12.58
N SER A 88 13.43 -3.99 11.70
CA SER A 88 12.19 -3.23 11.51
C SER A 88 11.06 -4.10 10.95
N VAL A 89 11.36 -5.03 10.03
CA VAL A 89 10.38 -6.02 9.54
C VAL A 89 9.92 -6.93 10.67
N LEU A 90 10.83 -7.42 11.53
CA LEU A 90 10.49 -8.21 12.71
C LEU A 90 9.59 -7.44 13.69
N VAL A 91 9.86 -6.15 13.90
CA VAL A 91 8.99 -5.28 14.72
C VAL A 91 7.58 -5.22 14.12
N GLY A 92 7.46 -4.96 12.82
CA GLY A 92 6.18 -4.92 12.12
C GLY A 92 5.42 -6.24 12.21
N ALA A 93 6.10 -7.38 12.01
CA ALA A 93 5.52 -8.71 12.11
C ALA A 93 4.83 -8.96 13.45
N TYR A 94 5.41 -8.48 14.57
CA TYR A 94 4.82 -8.64 15.90
C TYR A 94 3.87 -7.50 16.31
N MET A 95 3.82 -6.38 15.59
CA MET A 95 2.90 -5.26 15.89
C MET A 95 1.58 -5.38 15.15
N VAL A 96 1.62 -5.80 13.87
CA VAL A 96 0.43 -5.83 12.99
C VAL A 96 0.20 -7.19 12.33
N GLY A 97 1.09 -8.16 12.50
CA GLY A 97 0.89 -9.51 11.98
C GLY A 97 -0.20 -10.28 12.73
N GLY A 98 -0.60 -11.44 12.19
CA GLY A 98 -1.69 -12.27 12.73
C GLY A 98 -1.50 -12.76 14.17
N LYS A 99 -0.30 -12.60 14.75
CA LYS A 99 -0.02 -12.90 16.16
C LYS A 99 0.73 -11.74 16.83
N LYS A 100 -0.03 -10.71 17.21
CA LYS A 100 0.50 -9.52 17.88
C LYS A 100 1.21 -9.89 19.19
N ASP A 101 2.47 -9.46 19.35
CA ASP A 101 3.29 -9.61 20.55
C ASP A 101 4.13 -8.34 20.74
N PHE A 102 3.51 -7.32 21.36
CA PHE A 102 4.17 -6.04 21.61
C PHE A 102 5.43 -6.15 22.48
N ARG A 103 5.57 -7.19 23.30
CA ARG A 103 6.79 -7.39 24.08
C ARG A 103 7.95 -7.79 23.16
N LYS A 104 7.73 -8.75 22.26
CA LYS A 104 8.74 -9.11 21.25
C LYS A 104 9.03 -7.95 20.29
N ALA A 105 8.01 -7.22 19.86
CA ALA A 105 8.21 -6.01 19.07
C ALA A 105 9.14 -5.02 19.78
N ARG A 106 8.93 -4.79 21.09
CA ARG A 106 9.81 -3.94 21.89
C ARG A 106 11.25 -4.45 21.94
N GLU A 107 11.44 -5.75 22.14
CA GLU A 107 12.78 -6.36 22.18
C GLU A 107 13.56 -6.08 20.88
N TYR A 108 12.94 -6.27 19.71
CA TYR A 108 13.59 -5.95 18.43
C TYR A 108 13.78 -4.44 18.23
N MET A 109 12.81 -3.61 18.62
CA MET A 109 12.95 -2.14 18.57
C MET A 109 14.17 -1.66 19.37
N ASP A 110 14.37 -2.20 20.57
CA ASP A 110 15.51 -1.84 21.43
C ASP A 110 16.85 -2.26 20.83
N LYS A 111 16.92 -3.41 20.15
CA LYS A 111 18.13 -3.88 19.46
C LYS A 111 18.52 -2.99 18.27
N ILE A 112 17.55 -2.55 17.48
CA ILE A 112 17.83 -1.75 16.28
C ILE A 112 17.99 -0.26 16.59
N ALA A 113 17.42 0.23 17.70
CA ALA A 113 17.44 1.64 18.05
C ALA A 113 18.84 2.28 17.96
N PRO A 114 19.96 1.69 18.43
CA PRO A 114 21.27 2.31 18.28
C PRO A 114 21.66 2.66 16.83
N TYR A 115 21.15 1.92 15.86
CA TYR A 115 21.51 2.01 14.43
C TYR A 115 20.49 2.78 13.59
N SER A 116 19.26 2.95 14.10
CA SER A 116 18.20 3.69 13.39
C SER A 116 18.40 5.21 13.42
N THR A 117 17.85 5.90 12.41
CA THR A 117 17.87 7.36 12.34
C THR A 117 17.05 7.98 13.48
N GLN A 118 17.24 9.28 13.72
CA GLN A 118 16.46 10.00 14.72
C GLN A 118 14.97 10.06 14.36
N PHE A 119 14.65 10.11 13.06
CA PHE A 119 13.27 10.07 12.58
C PHE A 119 12.66 8.70 12.88
N ASP A 120 13.30 7.62 12.43
CA ASP A 120 12.81 6.25 12.62
C ASP A 120 12.59 5.92 14.09
N LYS A 121 13.53 6.32 14.97
CA LYS A 121 13.37 6.15 16.43
C LYS A 121 12.06 6.75 16.94
N LEU A 122 11.79 8.00 16.59
CA LEU A 122 10.60 8.69 17.09
C LEU A 122 9.33 8.17 16.44
N SER A 123 9.36 7.92 15.14
CA SER A 123 8.24 7.39 14.37
C SER A 123 7.87 5.97 14.80
N ASN A 124 8.86 5.12 15.10
CA ASN A 124 8.64 3.76 15.61
C ASN A 124 8.05 3.78 17.03
N GLU A 125 8.54 4.64 17.92
CA GLU A 125 7.97 4.79 19.27
C GLU A 125 6.52 5.31 19.21
N PHE A 126 6.25 6.31 18.37
CA PHE A 126 4.89 6.80 18.14
C PHE A 126 3.97 5.67 17.65
N THR A 127 4.38 4.95 16.60
CA THR A 127 3.60 3.87 15.99
C THR A 127 3.37 2.71 16.98
N TYR A 128 4.40 2.33 17.74
CA TYR A 128 4.32 1.28 18.75
C TYR A 128 3.28 1.59 19.82
N TYR A 129 3.32 2.78 20.42
CA TYR A 129 2.36 3.14 21.46
C TYR A 129 0.96 3.39 20.92
N LYS A 130 0.85 3.89 19.68
CA LYS A 130 -0.44 4.05 19.01
C LYS A 130 -1.13 2.70 18.82
N LEU A 131 -0.46 1.74 18.19
CA LEU A 131 -1.00 0.40 17.94
C LEU A 131 -1.22 -0.42 19.22
N LYS A 132 -0.46 -0.13 20.28
CA LYS A 132 -0.66 -0.75 21.61
C LYS A 132 -1.87 -0.18 22.36
N GLY A 133 -2.43 0.96 21.93
CA GLY A 133 -3.51 1.67 22.63
C GLY A 133 -3.04 2.53 23.82
N ASP A 134 -1.74 2.83 23.95
CA ASP A 134 -1.22 3.76 24.98
C ASP A 134 -1.22 5.19 24.45
N GLU A 135 -2.41 5.80 24.41
CA GLU A 135 -2.63 7.14 23.86
C GLU A 135 -1.73 8.22 24.48
N LYS A 136 -1.48 8.12 25.79
CA LYS A 136 -0.66 9.09 26.52
C LYS A 136 0.76 9.10 25.99
N LYS A 137 1.36 7.91 25.81
CA LYS A 137 2.71 7.81 25.25
C LYS A 137 2.73 8.09 23.76
N ALA A 138 1.74 7.63 22.99
CA ALA A 138 1.62 7.96 21.58
C ALA A 138 1.63 9.49 21.37
N LYS A 139 0.80 10.22 22.13
CA LYS A 139 0.76 11.69 22.12
C LYS A 139 2.07 12.32 22.55
N PHE A 140 2.78 11.75 23.52
CA PHE A 140 4.11 12.22 23.92
C PHE A 140 5.11 12.14 22.76
N TYR A 141 5.24 10.98 22.10
CA TYR A 141 6.17 10.81 20.98
C TYR A 141 5.76 11.63 19.75
N TYR A 142 4.47 11.70 19.43
CA TYR A 142 3.97 12.59 18.38
C TYR A 142 4.37 14.07 18.64
N ASN A 143 4.25 14.54 19.89
CA ASN A 143 4.68 15.90 20.24
C ASN A 143 6.20 16.11 20.11
N LEU A 144 7.02 15.07 20.34
CA LEU A 144 8.46 15.13 20.08
C LEU A 144 8.76 15.25 18.59
N ILE A 145 8.08 14.45 17.75
CA ILE A 145 8.16 14.55 16.29
C ILE A 145 7.74 15.96 15.85
N LYS A 146 6.56 16.42 16.27
CA LYS A 146 6.02 17.74 15.94
C LYS A 146 6.94 18.89 16.34
N ARG A 147 7.63 18.78 17.49
CA ARG A 147 8.61 19.79 17.93
C ARG A 147 9.84 19.82 17.03
N ARG A 148 10.36 18.66 16.65
CA ARG A 148 11.59 18.52 15.86
C ARG A 148 11.39 18.81 14.38
N TYR A 149 10.26 18.37 13.83
CA TYR A 149 9.91 18.44 12.41
C TYR A 149 8.83 19.50 12.14
N LYS A 150 8.72 20.50 13.02
CA LYS A 150 7.69 21.55 12.95
C LYS A 150 7.70 22.24 11.57
N LYS A 151 6.52 22.32 10.93
CA LYS A 151 6.34 22.94 9.60
C LYS A 151 7.24 22.33 8.51
N SER A 152 7.60 21.04 8.64
CA SER A 152 8.35 20.32 7.61
C SER A 152 7.47 19.27 6.93
N VAL A 153 7.84 18.90 5.71
CA VAL A 153 7.16 17.85 4.95
C VAL A 153 7.26 16.48 5.65
N ALA A 154 8.31 16.25 6.45
CA ALA A 154 8.42 15.04 7.26
C ALA A 154 7.31 14.93 8.32
N LEU A 155 6.83 16.04 8.88
CA LEU A 155 5.67 16.03 9.76
C LEU A 155 4.38 15.75 8.99
N GLU A 156 4.23 16.31 7.79
CA GLU A 156 3.08 16.01 6.91
C GLU A 156 3.04 14.52 6.54
N LEU A 157 4.18 13.89 6.29
CA LEU A 157 4.29 12.45 6.10
C LEU A 157 3.80 11.68 7.34
N VAL A 158 4.25 12.05 8.53
CA VAL A 158 3.80 11.40 9.79
C VAL A 158 2.31 11.57 10.01
N ASP A 159 1.76 12.75 9.76
CA ASP A 159 0.32 13.01 9.88
C ASP A 159 -0.47 12.11 8.90
N THR A 160 -0.01 11.99 7.65
CA THR A 160 -0.61 11.10 6.64
C THR A 160 -0.58 9.63 7.04
N LEU A 161 0.57 9.14 7.50
CA LEU A 161 0.70 7.75 7.94
C LEU A 161 -0.12 7.47 9.21
N SER A 162 -0.21 8.46 10.11
CA SER A 162 -1.04 8.39 11.31
C SER A 162 -2.52 8.21 10.94
N GLU A 163 -3.05 9.02 10.03
CA GLU A 163 -4.43 8.92 9.54
C GLU A 163 -4.71 7.52 8.95
N ASN A 164 -3.77 6.97 8.18
CA ASN A 164 -3.89 5.61 7.65
C ASN A 164 -3.88 4.52 8.73
N LEU A 165 -3.07 4.68 9.79
CA LEU A 165 -3.07 3.78 10.93
C LEU A 165 -4.40 3.81 11.70
N ASP A 166 -5.04 4.98 11.81
CA ASP A 166 -6.37 5.10 12.44
C ASP A 166 -7.42 4.32 11.64
N MET A 167 -7.37 4.37 10.30
CA MET A 167 -8.25 3.54 9.46
C MET A 167 -8.00 2.04 9.65
N VAL A 168 -6.74 1.61 9.73
CA VAL A 168 -6.41 0.19 9.97
C VAL A 168 -6.94 -0.27 11.33
N MET A 169 -6.69 0.49 12.40
CA MET A 169 -7.19 0.14 13.74
C MET A 169 -8.73 0.14 13.79
N PHE A 170 -9.38 1.05 13.06
CA PHE A 170 -10.85 1.09 12.95
C PHE A 170 -11.40 -0.18 12.27
N ILE A 171 -10.81 -0.61 11.15
CA ILE A 171 -11.21 -1.84 10.46
C ILE A 171 -10.99 -3.07 11.36
N GLU A 172 -9.88 -3.14 12.09
CA GLU A 172 -9.63 -4.20 13.06
C GLU A 172 -10.67 -4.22 14.18
N THR A 173 -11.01 -3.05 14.73
CA THR A 173 -12.04 -2.92 15.77
C THR A 173 -13.41 -3.36 15.27
N LEU A 174 -13.77 -3.01 14.02
CA LEU A 174 -15.00 -3.50 13.40
C LEU A 174 -14.96 -5.01 13.22
N GLY A 175 -13.86 -5.57 12.73
CA GLY A 175 -13.66 -7.01 12.58
C GLY A 175 -13.86 -7.77 13.90
N ASP A 176 -13.28 -7.27 14.99
CA ASP A 176 -13.45 -7.85 16.33
C ASP A 176 -14.91 -7.72 16.83
N TYR A 177 -15.57 -6.58 16.58
CA TYR A 177 -16.98 -6.36 16.91
C TYR A 177 -17.91 -7.36 16.20
N PHE A 178 -17.67 -7.63 14.91
CA PHE A 178 -18.42 -8.62 14.14
C PHE A 178 -18.10 -10.08 14.52
N VAL A 179 -16.98 -10.35 15.19
CA VAL A 179 -16.62 -11.69 15.70
C VAL A 179 -17.19 -11.94 17.10
N GLU A 180 -17.35 -10.90 17.93
CA GLU A 180 -17.95 -11.03 19.27
C GLU A 180 -19.47 -11.30 19.24
N GLU A 181 -20.20 -10.90 18.19
CA GLU A 181 -21.63 -11.22 17.99
C GLU A 181 -21.84 -12.59 17.31
N GLY A 182 -21.13 -13.61 17.78
CA GLY A 182 -20.99 -14.92 17.13
C GLY A 182 -21.41 -16.15 17.93
N GLU A 183 -22.50 -16.10 18.71
CA GLU A 183 -23.33 -17.29 18.95
C GLU A 183 -24.71 -17.08 18.30
N GLU A 184 -24.73 -17.01 16.97
CA GLU A 184 -25.74 -17.63 16.10
C GLU A 184 -25.31 -17.39 14.64
N THR A 185 -24.57 -18.34 14.08
CA THR A 185 -24.29 -18.35 12.64
C THR A 185 -25.58 -18.67 11.89
N ASN A 186 -26.32 -17.66 11.48
CA ASN A 186 -27.20 -17.76 10.32
C ASN A 186 -26.46 -17.23 9.10
N SER A 187 -26.35 -18.11 8.11
CA SER A 187 -25.59 -17.98 6.88
C SER A 187 -26.23 -17.01 5.88
N GLU A 188 -26.40 -15.74 6.23
CA GLU A 188 -27.03 -14.73 5.36
C GLU A 188 -26.04 -13.66 4.85
N ALA A 189 -24.74 -13.93 4.88
CA ALA A 189 -23.72 -13.02 4.32
C ALA A 189 -23.75 -12.90 2.78
N ASN A 190 -24.78 -13.43 2.12
CA ASN A 190 -24.98 -13.35 0.67
C ASN A 190 -26.32 -12.72 0.26
N ASP A 191 -27.13 -12.23 1.20
CA ASP A 191 -28.39 -11.61 0.82
C ASP A 191 -28.18 -10.15 0.39
N LEU A 192 -28.61 -9.86 -0.84
CA LEU A 192 -28.65 -8.51 -1.39
C LEU A 192 -29.57 -7.61 -0.54
N PRO A 193 -29.33 -6.28 -0.52
CA PRO A 193 -30.21 -5.35 0.18
C PRO A 193 -31.66 -5.51 -0.25
N ASP A 194 -32.57 -5.28 0.69
CA ASP A 194 -34.00 -5.52 0.51
C ASP A 194 -34.54 -4.77 -0.72
N GLY A 195 -35.28 -5.49 -1.58
CA GLY A 195 -35.76 -4.99 -2.88
C GLY A 195 -34.97 -5.45 -4.12
N PHE A 196 -33.83 -6.11 -3.95
CA PHE A 196 -33.03 -6.67 -5.05
C PHE A 196 -32.92 -8.20 -4.97
N SER A 197 -32.80 -8.87 -6.12
CA SER A 197 -32.55 -10.32 -6.20
C SER A 197 -31.55 -10.65 -7.30
N TYR A 198 -30.76 -11.71 -7.10
CA TYR A 198 -29.76 -12.17 -8.07
C TYR A 198 -30.31 -13.30 -8.93
N ASP A 199 -30.32 -13.13 -10.26
CA ASP A 199 -30.72 -14.17 -11.20
C ASP A 199 -29.51 -15.02 -11.59
N ASP A 200 -29.33 -16.16 -10.92
CA ASP A 200 -28.22 -17.11 -11.13
C ASP A 200 -28.07 -17.61 -12.58
N LYS A 201 -29.14 -17.55 -13.39
CA LYS A 201 -29.09 -18.02 -14.78
C LYS A 201 -28.59 -16.95 -15.75
N LYS A 202 -28.75 -15.68 -15.40
CA LYS A 202 -28.35 -14.55 -16.25
C LYS A 202 -27.14 -13.79 -15.71
N GLY A 203 -26.80 -13.98 -14.43
CA GLY A 203 -25.68 -13.29 -13.77
C GLY A 203 -25.92 -11.80 -13.56
N ILE A 204 -27.17 -11.38 -13.32
CA ILE A 204 -27.55 -9.96 -13.21
C ILE A 204 -28.47 -9.77 -11.99
N ILE A 205 -28.28 -8.65 -11.27
CA ILE A 205 -29.14 -8.20 -10.17
C ILE A 205 -30.39 -7.51 -10.75
N GLN A 206 -31.58 -7.87 -10.26
CA GLN A 206 -32.87 -7.34 -10.70
C GLN A 206 -33.66 -6.76 -9.52
N ASN A 207 -34.42 -5.69 -9.76
CA ASN A 207 -35.38 -5.16 -8.80
C ASN A 207 -36.56 -6.11 -8.65
N LYS A 208 -37.07 -6.29 -7.43
CA LYS A 208 -38.40 -6.88 -7.23
C LYS A 208 -39.44 -5.86 -7.68
N ASP A 209 -40.21 -6.19 -8.71
CA ASP A 209 -41.38 -5.40 -9.10
C ASP A 209 -42.42 -5.50 -7.98
N ASP A 210 -42.76 -4.36 -7.38
CA ASP A 210 -43.76 -4.27 -6.32
C ASP A 210 -45.11 -3.91 -6.95
N ASP A 211 -45.99 -4.91 -7.06
CA ASP A 211 -47.35 -4.78 -7.58
C ASP A 211 -48.25 -4.09 -6.54
N GLY A 212 -48.18 -2.76 -6.52
CA GLY A 212 -49.27 -1.80 -6.30
C GLY A 212 -50.21 -1.92 -5.09
N SER A 213 -50.24 -0.85 -4.27
CA SER A 213 -51.46 -0.38 -3.60
C SER A 213 -51.39 1.12 -3.27
N SER A 214 -52.50 1.80 -3.53
CA SER A 214 -52.74 3.21 -3.80
C SER A 214 -52.76 4.21 -2.61
N ASN A 215 -52.40 5.45 -2.98
CA ASN A 215 -52.95 6.77 -2.59
C ASN A 215 -53.06 7.18 -1.11
N GLU A 216 -52.38 8.30 -0.79
CA GLU A 216 -53.02 9.43 -0.09
C GLU A 216 -52.35 10.75 -0.53
N GLU A 217 -53.14 11.66 -1.10
CA GLU A 217 -52.78 13.07 -1.31
C GLU A 217 -52.65 13.76 0.05
N GLY A 218 -51.54 14.46 0.30
CA GLY A 218 -51.43 15.26 1.51
C GLY A 218 -50.13 16.06 1.63
N ILE A 219 -50.27 17.36 1.36
CA ILE A 219 -49.49 18.47 1.92
C ILE A 219 -48.19 18.83 1.17
N LEU A 220 -48.30 19.96 0.47
CA LEU A 220 -47.22 20.90 0.15
C LEU A 220 -46.54 21.39 1.44
N GLU A 221 -45.60 20.61 1.96
CA GLU A 221 -44.55 20.99 2.91
C GLU A 221 -43.27 20.34 2.37
N ASP A 222 -42.19 21.00 2.01
CA ASP A 222 -41.79 22.37 2.16
C ASP A 222 -40.60 22.52 1.18
N THR A 223 -40.77 23.30 0.11
CA THR A 223 -39.71 23.50 -0.91
C THR A 223 -38.45 24.14 -0.32
N THR A 224 -38.54 24.66 0.91
CA THR A 224 -37.43 25.19 1.70
C THR A 224 -36.52 24.06 2.21
N THR A 225 -37.08 22.93 2.66
CA THR A 225 -36.33 21.75 3.16
C THR A 225 -35.63 20.98 2.03
N TYR A 226 -36.21 20.95 0.81
CA TYR A 226 -35.52 20.43 -0.38
C TYR A 226 -34.36 21.35 -0.82
N GLY A 227 -34.56 22.67 -0.77
CA GLY A 227 -33.50 23.65 -1.03
C GLY A 227 -32.35 23.59 -0.02
N GLU A 228 -32.68 23.37 1.25
CA GLU A 228 -31.70 23.20 2.35
C GLU A 228 -30.95 21.88 2.26
N SER A 229 -31.62 20.76 1.95
CA SER A 229 -30.96 19.46 1.73
C SER A 229 -30.10 19.42 0.47
N VAL A 230 -30.52 20.04 -0.63
CA VAL A 230 -29.68 20.20 -1.84
C VAL A 230 -28.48 21.09 -1.54
N LYS A 231 -28.66 22.15 -0.76
CA LYS A 231 -27.56 23.03 -0.34
C LYS A 231 -26.61 22.33 0.62
N GLU A 232 -27.10 21.51 1.55
CA GLU A 232 -26.30 20.67 2.44
C GLU A 232 -25.53 19.59 1.67
N ILE A 233 -26.13 18.95 0.66
CA ILE A 233 -25.44 18.00 -0.23
C ILE A 233 -24.36 18.71 -1.07
N LEU A 234 -24.65 19.92 -1.56
CA LEU A 234 -23.68 20.72 -2.33
C LEU A 234 -22.56 21.29 -1.44
N ASP A 235 -22.88 21.73 -0.23
CA ASP A 235 -21.92 22.25 0.75
C ASP A 235 -21.06 21.10 1.32
N ASN A 236 -21.64 19.94 1.63
CA ASN A 236 -20.91 18.71 1.97
C ASN A 236 -20.05 18.26 0.79
N GLY A 237 -20.58 18.26 -0.44
CA GLY A 237 -19.81 17.95 -1.64
C GLY A 237 -18.65 18.92 -1.88
N LYS A 238 -18.81 20.20 -1.54
CA LYS A 238 -17.78 21.23 -1.63
C LYS A 238 -16.73 21.11 -0.53
N GLU A 239 -17.12 20.81 0.71
CA GLU A 239 -16.21 20.48 1.82
C GLU A 239 -15.42 19.20 1.54
N THR A 240 -16.06 18.20 0.90
CA THR A 240 -15.39 16.98 0.40
C THR A 240 -14.38 17.30 -0.72
N LEU A 241 -14.67 18.28 -1.58
CA LEU A 241 -13.75 18.70 -2.65
C LEU A 241 -12.58 19.57 -2.15
N ASP A 242 -12.82 20.44 -1.17
CA ASP A 242 -11.79 21.28 -0.56
C ASP A 242 -10.85 20.44 0.32
N SER A 243 -11.39 19.48 1.10
CA SER A 243 -10.58 18.49 1.82
C SER A 243 -9.76 17.61 0.87
N GLN A 244 -10.34 17.10 -0.23
CA GLN A 244 -9.60 16.35 -1.25
C GLN A 244 -8.49 17.19 -1.91
N LYS A 245 -8.72 18.49 -2.13
CA LYS A 245 -7.72 19.41 -2.68
C LYS A 245 -6.58 19.65 -1.70
N GLU A 246 -6.87 19.84 -0.42
CA GLU A 246 -5.85 19.97 0.63
C GLU A 246 -5.02 18.70 0.77
N GLU A 247 -5.67 17.54 0.72
CA GLU A 247 -5.04 16.22 0.78
C GLU A 247 -4.13 15.98 -0.44
N ILE A 248 -4.61 16.25 -1.67
CA ILE A 248 -3.76 16.18 -2.87
C ILE A 248 -2.55 17.10 -2.75
N ASN A 249 -2.73 18.33 -2.25
CA ASN A 249 -1.63 19.27 -2.07
C ASN A 249 -0.61 18.76 -1.04
N LYS A 250 -1.07 18.07 0.02
CA LYS A 250 -0.22 17.40 1.01
C LYS A 250 0.64 16.32 0.35
N TYR A 251 0.02 15.40 -0.39
CA TYR A 251 0.76 14.36 -1.11
C TYR A 251 1.71 14.94 -2.16
N GLN A 252 1.34 16.00 -2.87
CA GLN A 252 2.22 16.65 -3.85
C GLN A 252 3.48 17.24 -3.19
N ARG A 253 3.33 17.89 -2.03
CA ARG A 253 4.49 18.38 -1.24
C ARG A 253 5.38 17.24 -0.77
N ILE A 254 4.80 16.13 -0.31
CA ILE A 254 5.53 14.91 0.06
C ILE A 254 6.33 14.37 -1.13
N ILE A 255 5.69 14.20 -2.28
CA ILE A 255 6.33 13.73 -3.52
C ILE A 255 7.49 14.66 -3.90
N ASP A 256 7.29 15.97 -3.93
CA ASP A 256 8.31 16.92 -4.34
C ASP A 256 9.49 17.00 -3.37
N TYR A 257 9.23 16.82 -2.07
CA TYR A 257 10.28 16.74 -1.06
C TYR A 257 11.13 15.47 -1.21
N PHE A 258 10.51 14.33 -1.48
CA PHE A 258 11.21 13.04 -1.63
C PHE A 258 11.71 12.76 -3.04
N LYS A 259 11.48 13.62 -4.03
CA LYS A 259 12.25 13.62 -5.30
C LYS A 259 13.74 13.91 -5.10
N ILE A 260 14.14 14.42 -3.94
CA ILE A 260 15.52 14.77 -3.62
C ILE A 260 16.17 13.62 -2.86
N GLN A 261 17.18 13.00 -3.47
CA GLN A 261 17.88 11.83 -2.90
C GLN A 261 18.39 12.03 -1.47
N LYS A 262 18.85 13.23 -1.11
CA LYS A 262 19.26 13.54 0.27
C LYS A 262 18.13 13.30 1.28
N ASN A 263 16.91 13.73 0.94
CA ASN A 263 15.75 13.56 1.81
C ASN A 263 15.33 12.09 1.86
N GLN A 264 15.38 11.38 0.74
CA GLN A 264 15.11 9.94 0.71
C GLN A 264 16.07 9.16 1.63
N LYS A 265 17.37 9.51 1.59
CA LYS A 265 18.41 8.94 2.47
C LYS A 265 18.15 9.25 3.95
N GLU A 266 17.74 10.47 4.26
CA GLU A 266 17.52 10.93 5.64
C GLU A 266 16.31 10.25 6.29
N PHE A 267 15.23 10.06 5.54
CA PHE A 267 13.95 9.56 6.06
C PHE A 267 13.64 8.11 5.67
N GLY A 268 14.51 7.45 4.89
CA GLY A 268 14.31 6.07 4.47
C GLY A 268 13.14 5.87 3.51
N ILE A 269 12.95 6.80 2.57
CA ILE A 269 11.84 6.78 1.60
C ILE A 269 12.40 6.57 0.19
N PRO A 270 12.54 5.32 -0.29
CA PRO A 270 12.99 5.02 -1.65
C PRO A 270 11.91 5.35 -2.69
N ASP A 271 12.27 5.29 -3.97
CA ASP A 271 11.40 5.71 -5.07
C ASP A 271 10.08 4.94 -5.16
N ASP A 272 10.06 3.65 -4.78
CA ASP A 272 8.84 2.85 -4.75
C ASP A 272 7.78 3.41 -3.79
N TYR A 273 8.20 4.01 -2.67
CA TYR A 273 7.27 4.70 -1.76
C TYR A 273 6.77 6.02 -2.37
N VAL A 274 7.66 6.75 -3.04
CA VAL A 274 7.29 7.98 -3.76
C VAL A 274 6.28 7.68 -4.86
N ARG A 275 6.43 6.53 -5.55
CA ARG A 275 5.46 6.03 -6.53
C ARG A 275 4.10 5.80 -5.89
N GLY A 276 4.01 5.16 -4.73
CA GLY A 276 2.75 4.97 -4.01
C GLY A 276 1.99 6.28 -3.78
N PHE A 277 2.69 7.35 -3.34
CA PHE A 277 2.08 8.67 -3.20
C PHE A 277 1.63 9.27 -4.54
N LYS A 278 2.41 9.10 -5.61
CA LYS A 278 2.01 9.56 -6.96
C LYS A 278 0.73 8.85 -7.43
N LEU A 279 0.59 7.55 -7.16
CA LEU A 279 -0.60 6.77 -7.51
C LEU A 279 -1.83 7.27 -6.75
N LYS A 280 -1.71 7.61 -5.46
CA LYS A 280 -2.80 8.22 -4.70
C LYS A 280 -3.26 9.57 -5.26
N VAL A 281 -2.32 10.43 -5.66
CA VAL A 281 -2.66 11.68 -6.35
C VAL A 281 -3.32 11.41 -7.71
N ALA A 282 -2.88 10.38 -8.43
CA ALA A 282 -3.44 10.01 -9.71
C ALA A 282 -4.88 9.49 -9.58
N GLU A 283 -5.18 8.66 -8.57
CA GLU A 283 -6.52 8.16 -8.26
C GLU A 283 -7.54 9.30 -8.19
N VAL A 284 -7.27 10.31 -7.37
CA VAL A 284 -8.16 11.45 -7.17
C VAL A 284 -8.26 12.30 -8.44
N LYS A 285 -7.16 12.53 -9.16
CA LYS A 285 -7.16 13.33 -10.40
C LYS A 285 -7.89 12.63 -11.55
N ILE A 286 -7.80 11.31 -11.66
CA ILE A 286 -8.54 10.51 -12.65
C ILE A 286 -10.03 10.60 -12.36
N ALA A 287 -10.45 10.36 -11.11
CA ALA A 287 -11.85 10.49 -10.70
C ALA A 287 -12.39 11.90 -10.97
N LYS A 288 -11.62 12.94 -10.61
CA LYS A 288 -11.99 14.34 -10.87
C LYS A 288 -12.11 14.67 -12.36
N ASN A 289 -11.21 14.13 -13.19
CA ASN A 289 -11.28 14.32 -14.63
C ASN A 289 -12.51 13.62 -15.24
N MET A 290 -12.82 12.41 -14.78
CA MET A 290 -14.03 11.69 -15.19
C MET A 290 -15.28 12.50 -14.87
N MET A 291 -15.42 12.99 -13.64
CA MET A 291 -16.61 13.73 -13.18
C MET A 291 -16.79 15.07 -13.91
N ASN A 292 -15.71 15.82 -14.15
CA ASN A 292 -15.80 17.18 -14.69
C ASN A 292 -15.69 17.26 -16.22
N TYR A 293 -14.98 16.31 -16.84
CA TYR A 293 -14.56 16.40 -18.24
C TYR A 293 -14.79 15.10 -19.02
N GLY A 294 -15.41 14.09 -18.40
CA GLY A 294 -15.73 12.81 -19.02
C GLY A 294 -14.58 11.80 -19.08
N ILE A 295 -14.91 10.59 -19.54
CA ILE A 295 -14.01 9.42 -19.56
C ILE A 295 -12.74 9.67 -20.39
N GLU A 296 -12.85 10.35 -21.54
CA GLU A 296 -11.69 10.66 -22.37
C GLU A 296 -10.59 11.41 -21.59
N SER A 297 -10.97 12.39 -20.76
CA SER A 297 -10.03 13.17 -19.95
C SER A 297 -9.34 12.32 -18.88
N ALA A 298 -10.09 11.41 -18.26
CA ALA A 298 -9.58 10.48 -17.26
C ALA A 298 -8.55 9.49 -17.87
N VAL A 299 -8.89 8.89 -19.02
CA VAL A 299 -8.01 7.97 -19.76
C VAL A 299 -6.74 8.69 -20.22
N LYS A 300 -6.87 9.89 -20.78
CA LYS A 300 -5.72 10.71 -21.20
C LYS A 300 -4.80 11.01 -20.04
N TYR A 301 -5.34 11.41 -18.88
CA TYR A 301 -4.53 11.69 -17.69
C TYR A 301 -3.72 10.45 -17.25
N TYR A 302 -4.34 9.26 -17.24
CA TYR A 302 -3.64 8.01 -16.90
C TYR A 302 -2.46 7.75 -17.84
N LEU A 303 -2.68 7.86 -19.16
CA LEU A 303 -1.64 7.65 -20.16
C LEU A 303 -0.47 8.62 -20.01
N GLU A 304 -0.76 9.90 -19.75
CA GLU A 304 0.24 10.96 -19.69
C GLU A 304 0.99 11.04 -18.35
N ASN A 305 0.40 10.57 -17.25
CA ASN A 305 0.93 10.82 -15.89
C ASN A 305 1.14 9.56 -15.04
N VAL A 306 0.49 8.45 -15.37
CA VAL A 306 0.61 7.19 -14.60
C VAL A 306 1.47 6.20 -15.33
N SER A 307 1.16 5.90 -16.59
CA SER A 307 1.94 4.97 -17.41
C SER A 307 2.98 5.66 -18.30
N THR A 308 3.83 6.46 -17.69
CA THR A 308 4.92 7.13 -18.37
C THR A 308 6.08 6.17 -18.67
N LYS A 309 7.00 6.59 -19.54
CA LYS A 309 8.14 5.77 -20.00
C LYS A 309 9.21 5.51 -18.93
N ASP A 310 9.26 6.35 -17.91
CA ASP A 310 10.22 6.34 -16.80
C ASP A 310 9.81 5.38 -15.67
N VAL A 311 8.60 4.82 -15.70
CA VAL A 311 8.16 3.84 -14.70
C VAL A 311 9.04 2.58 -14.77
N THR A 312 9.63 2.23 -13.63
CA THR A 312 10.54 1.09 -13.49
C THR A 312 9.80 -0.19 -13.11
N TYR A 313 10.49 -1.33 -13.21
CA TYR A 313 9.94 -2.60 -12.70
C TYR A 313 9.71 -2.54 -11.19
N GLU A 314 10.62 -1.94 -10.42
CA GLU A 314 10.51 -1.85 -8.96
C GLU A 314 9.31 -0.99 -8.52
N ASP A 315 9.05 0.11 -9.22
CA ASP A 315 7.87 0.95 -8.99
C ASP A 315 6.59 0.10 -9.03
N VAL A 316 6.43 -0.69 -10.09
CA VAL A 316 5.27 -1.56 -10.29
C VAL A 316 5.31 -2.76 -9.34
N TYR A 317 6.50 -3.31 -9.07
CA TYR A 317 6.67 -4.47 -8.22
C TYR A 317 6.40 -4.19 -6.74
N PHE A 318 6.60 -2.99 -6.23
CA PHE A 318 6.21 -2.67 -4.84
C PHE A 318 4.83 -1.99 -4.75
N ASN A 319 4.27 -1.54 -5.87
CA ASN A 319 2.94 -0.90 -5.91
C ASN A 319 1.90 -1.69 -6.71
N GLU A 320 2.10 -2.97 -6.97
CA GLU A 320 1.28 -3.78 -7.90
C GLU A 320 -0.22 -3.63 -7.65
N GLN A 321 -0.65 -3.72 -6.38
CA GLN A 321 -2.08 -3.62 -6.03
C GLN A 321 -2.67 -2.26 -6.42
N SER A 322 -1.97 -1.16 -6.11
CA SER A 322 -2.39 0.19 -6.48
C SER A 322 -2.34 0.42 -8.00
N GLU A 323 -1.30 -0.09 -8.67
CA GLU A 323 -1.16 -0.01 -10.13
C GLU A 323 -2.27 -0.78 -10.85
N LEU A 324 -2.56 -2.00 -10.38
CA LEU A 324 -3.61 -2.86 -10.91
C LEU A 324 -4.99 -2.25 -10.67
N ALA A 325 -5.26 -1.75 -9.46
CA ALA A 325 -6.53 -1.09 -9.14
C ALA A 325 -6.78 0.12 -10.04
N LEU A 326 -5.78 1.01 -10.22
CA LEU A 326 -5.90 2.16 -11.11
C LEU A 326 -6.07 1.75 -12.58
N TYR A 327 -5.32 0.76 -13.03
CA TYR A 327 -5.47 0.21 -14.37
C TYR A 327 -6.89 -0.32 -14.60
N LEU A 328 -7.40 -1.15 -13.69
CA LEU A 328 -8.74 -1.73 -13.80
C LEU A 328 -9.84 -0.66 -13.77
N ALA A 329 -9.69 0.36 -12.90
CA ALA A 329 -10.64 1.48 -12.85
C ALA A 329 -10.71 2.22 -14.19
N VAL A 330 -9.55 2.55 -14.79
CA VAL A 330 -9.51 3.23 -16.11
C VAL A 330 -9.99 2.30 -17.23
N ALA A 331 -9.71 1.00 -17.16
CA ALA A 331 -10.21 0.02 -18.12
C ALA A 331 -11.74 -0.09 -18.08
N GLN A 332 -12.34 -0.11 -16.89
CA GLN A 332 -13.78 -0.09 -16.70
C GLN A 332 -14.40 1.18 -17.27
N MET A 333 -13.82 2.36 -16.98
CA MET A 333 -14.26 3.61 -17.59
C MET A 333 -14.22 3.54 -19.12
N LEU A 334 -13.10 3.09 -19.70
CA LEU A 334 -12.94 2.96 -21.14
C LEU A 334 -13.93 1.97 -21.77
N SER A 335 -14.34 0.93 -21.04
CA SER A 335 -15.28 -0.09 -21.54
C SER A 335 -16.71 0.42 -21.77
N VAL A 336 -17.10 1.48 -21.06
CA VAL A 336 -18.42 2.11 -21.16
C VAL A 336 -18.38 3.46 -21.89
N ALA A 337 -17.21 3.81 -22.45
CA ALA A 337 -17.02 5.05 -23.20
C ALA A 337 -17.63 4.95 -24.61
N ASP A 338 -17.90 6.10 -25.23
CA ASP A 338 -18.34 6.17 -26.62
C ASP A 338 -17.31 5.52 -27.57
N ASP A 339 -17.79 4.92 -28.67
CA ASP A 339 -16.96 4.22 -29.66
C ASP A 339 -15.78 5.07 -30.19
N ASN A 340 -15.97 6.38 -30.29
CA ASN A 340 -14.92 7.32 -30.71
C ASN A 340 -13.76 7.37 -29.69
N VAL A 341 -14.06 7.33 -28.40
CA VAL A 341 -13.05 7.33 -27.33
C VAL A 341 -12.37 5.96 -27.27
N VAL A 342 -13.14 4.87 -27.36
CA VAL A 342 -12.62 3.50 -27.36
C VAL A 342 -11.65 3.29 -28.52
N SER A 343 -12.07 3.63 -29.74
CA SER A 343 -11.24 3.48 -30.94
C SER A 343 -9.95 4.31 -30.90
N LYS A 344 -10.00 5.48 -30.26
CA LYS A 344 -8.84 6.37 -30.10
C LYS A 344 -7.81 5.83 -29.10
N TYR A 345 -8.24 5.38 -27.93
CA TYR A 345 -7.32 5.10 -26.82
C TYR A 345 -7.09 3.62 -26.51
N ARG A 346 -7.98 2.69 -26.91
CA ARG A 346 -7.87 1.26 -26.52
C ARG A 346 -6.48 0.69 -26.80
N LYS A 347 -5.98 0.88 -28.02
CA LYS A 347 -4.67 0.32 -28.43
C LYS A 347 -3.52 0.91 -27.62
N GLU A 348 -3.55 2.21 -27.34
CA GLU A 348 -2.50 2.86 -26.55
C GLU A 348 -2.56 2.39 -25.10
N PHE A 349 -3.75 2.37 -24.52
CA PHE A 349 -4.02 1.90 -23.16
C PHE A 349 -3.54 0.47 -22.94
N GLU A 350 -3.94 -0.48 -23.80
CA GLU A 350 -3.53 -1.90 -23.72
C GLU A 350 -2.02 -2.14 -23.90
N ASN A 351 -1.29 -1.19 -24.50
CA ASN A 351 0.14 -1.32 -24.80
C ASN A 351 1.07 -0.48 -23.92
N THR A 352 0.52 0.07 -22.84
CA THR A 352 1.24 0.86 -21.84
C THR A 352 2.42 0.12 -21.20
N ARG A 353 3.42 0.88 -20.74
CA ARG A 353 4.59 0.32 -20.03
C ARG A 353 4.19 -0.36 -18.73
N VAL A 354 3.27 0.25 -17.98
CA VAL A 354 2.77 -0.29 -16.70
C VAL A 354 2.10 -1.64 -16.89
N ILE A 355 1.26 -1.84 -17.92
CA ILE A 355 0.64 -3.15 -18.19
C ILE A 355 1.68 -4.22 -18.48
N LYS A 356 2.69 -3.90 -19.29
CA LYS A 356 3.76 -4.86 -19.62
C LYS A 356 4.53 -5.28 -18.37
N LEU A 357 4.76 -4.33 -17.46
CA LEU A 357 5.41 -4.59 -16.18
C LEU A 357 4.51 -5.40 -15.23
N LEU A 358 3.22 -5.06 -15.13
CA LEU A 358 2.24 -5.83 -14.33
C LEU A 358 2.15 -7.29 -14.82
N ASP A 359 2.08 -7.51 -16.14
CA ASP A 359 2.07 -8.86 -16.72
C ASP A 359 3.37 -9.63 -16.38
N GLU A 360 4.52 -8.94 -16.41
CA GLU A 360 5.79 -9.52 -15.99
C GLU A 360 5.82 -9.90 -14.50
N VAL A 361 5.35 -9.00 -13.63
CA VAL A 361 5.23 -9.24 -12.17
C VAL A 361 4.34 -10.45 -11.91
N LEU A 362 3.11 -10.45 -12.42
CA LEU A 362 2.13 -11.54 -12.20
C LEU A 362 2.62 -12.87 -12.78
N LYS A 363 3.33 -12.87 -13.92
CA LYS A 363 3.96 -14.09 -14.46
C LYS A 363 5.04 -14.63 -13.54
N ASN A 364 5.85 -13.77 -12.95
CA ASN A 364 6.91 -14.18 -12.03
C ASN A 364 6.32 -14.75 -10.73
N GLU A 365 5.24 -14.17 -10.22
CA GLU A 365 4.54 -14.68 -9.03
C GLU A 365 3.95 -16.07 -9.26
N ARG A 366 3.23 -16.27 -10.37
CA ARG A 366 2.70 -17.60 -10.73
C ARG A 366 3.79 -18.66 -10.89
N LYS A 367 4.99 -18.27 -11.32
CA LYS A 367 6.14 -19.19 -11.37
C LYS A 367 6.62 -19.55 -9.97
N LYS A 368 6.76 -18.55 -9.08
CA LYS A 368 7.15 -18.76 -7.68
C LYS A 368 6.15 -19.66 -6.95
N GLU A 369 4.85 -19.48 -7.17
CA GLU A 369 3.79 -20.34 -6.61
C GLU A 369 3.94 -21.79 -7.10
N LYS A 370 4.09 -22.01 -8.41
CA LYS A 370 4.30 -23.35 -8.97
C LYS A 370 5.57 -24.04 -8.45
N GLU A 371 6.65 -23.29 -8.24
CA GLU A 371 7.88 -23.81 -7.64
C GLU A 371 7.71 -24.17 -6.16
N ARG A 372 6.89 -23.40 -5.42
CA ARG A 372 6.52 -23.73 -4.03
C ARG A 372 5.68 -25.01 -3.99
N ASP A 373 4.65 -25.10 -4.83
CA ASP A 373 3.75 -26.28 -4.89
C ASP A 373 4.47 -27.56 -5.33
N GLY A 374 5.37 -27.45 -6.32
CA GLY A 374 6.20 -28.57 -6.77
C GLY A 374 7.15 -29.08 -5.67
N LYS A 375 7.70 -28.19 -4.84
CA LYS A 375 8.53 -28.57 -3.68
C LYS A 375 7.70 -29.21 -2.56
N THR A 376 6.43 -28.84 -2.41
CA THR A 376 5.52 -29.43 -1.42
C THR A 376 5.13 -30.86 -1.82
N GLN A 377 4.98 -31.14 -3.12
CA GLN A 377 4.73 -32.50 -3.61
C GLN A 377 5.93 -33.44 -3.42
N ASP A 378 7.17 -32.97 -3.62
CA ASP A 378 8.37 -33.80 -3.42
C ASP A 378 8.65 -34.15 -1.94
N LYS A 379 8.17 -33.34 -0.98
CA LYS A 379 8.29 -33.66 0.45
C LYS A 379 7.34 -34.76 0.93
N ASN A 380 6.26 -35.03 0.19
CA ASN A 380 5.30 -36.09 0.52
C ASN A 380 5.71 -37.48 -0.03
N HIS A 381 6.88 -37.59 -0.68
CA HIS A 381 7.41 -38.85 -1.22
C HIS A 381 8.64 -39.41 -0.48
N ILE A 382 8.84 -39.06 0.79
CA ILE A 382 9.79 -39.78 1.66
C ILE A 382 9.02 -40.84 2.47
N LYS A 383 9.06 -42.05 1.89
CA LYS A 383 8.51 -43.37 2.24
C LYS A 383 8.14 -43.68 3.71
N SER A 384 6.96 -44.32 3.81
CA SER A 384 6.57 -45.31 4.83
C SER A 384 7.54 -46.49 4.92
#